data_AF-A0A7S2HUL0-F1
#
_entry.id   AF-A0A7S2HUL0-F1
#
_cell.length_a   1.000
_cell.length_b   1.000
_cell.length_c   1.000
_cell.angle_alpha   90.00
_cell.angle_beta   90.00
_cell.angle_gamma   90.00
#
_symmetry.space_group_name_H-M   'P 1'
#
loop_
_entity.id
_entity.type
_entity.pdbx_description
1 polymer ?
#
loop_
_entity_poly.entity_id
_entity_poly.type
_entity_poly.pdbx_seq_one_letter_code
_entity_poly.pdbx_strand_id
1 'polypeptide(L)'
;VEHLFGALGFVATGLIADRHGRRILLIAGAICFWASSVLFWVSTYYRSYASVLYVVAQALQGALNFELMSGIVAGDLTALPDADSESVFLVMFITVAVFRVMGGAVYLVFSTCEILDFRMLWMWVAVATFGFIFVTMGCEETRPKLSDGEVQPVGIMEGMRTELAGFQKMLRSEPHTRRLAVRDFFFTVSSTESIDFSYMLGMYGLSQPVATW
;
A
#
# COMPACT_ATOMS: atom_id res chain seq x y z
N VAL A 1 6.36 -15.13 9.53
CA VAL A 1 7.38 -14.74 8.52
C VAL A 1 6.80 -13.70 7.57
N GLU A 2 5.63 -13.94 6.98
CA GLU A 2 4.92 -12.99 6.10
C GLU A 2 4.72 -11.59 6.72
N HIS A 3 4.30 -11.51 7.99
CA HIS A 3 4.13 -10.20 8.67
C HIS A 3 5.43 -9.40 8.83
N LEU A 4 6.57 -10.07 8.98
CA LEU A 4 7.87 -9.42 9.14
C LEU A 4 8.36 -8.85 7.80
N PHE A 5 8.15 -9.61 6.70
CA PHE A 5 8.42 -9.13 5.35
C PHE A 5 7.51 -7.98 4.95
N GLY A 6 6.23 -8.03 5.33
CA GLY A 6 5.31 -6.92 5.18
C GLY A 6 5.83 -5.65 5.86
N ALA A 7 6.11 -5.72 7.17
CA ALA A 7 6.60 -4.58 7.95
C ALA A 7 7.92 -3.99 7.40
N LEU A 8 8.86 -4.83 6.98
CA LEU A 8 10.10 -4.38 6.33
C LEU A 8 9.84 -3.72 4.97
N GLY A 9 8.90 -4.26 4.19
CA GLY A 9 8.44 -3.65 2.94
C GLY A 9 7.81 -2.28 3.14
N PHE A 10 6.99 -2.11 4.17
CA PHE A 10 6.40 -0.81 4.55
C PHE A 10 7.48 0.23 4.87
N VAL A 11 8.45 -0.12 5.73
CA VAL A 11 9.54 0.80 6.10
C VAL A 11 10.42 1.14 4.90
N ALA A 12 10.78 0.15 4.08
CA ALA A 12 11.59 0.36 2.89
C ALA A 12 10.87 1.27 1.88
N THR A 13 9.57 1.07 1.68
CA THR A 13 8.71 1.89 0.80
C THR A 13 8.72 3.35 1.26
N GLY A 14 8.53 3.60 2.55
CA GLY A 14 8.59 4.95 3.12
C GLY A 14 9.96 5.61 2.97
N LEU A 15 11.05 4.88 3.25
CA LEU A 15 12.41 5.39 3.09
C LEU A 15 12.74 5.76 1.63
N ILE A 16 12.27 4.96 0.68
CA ILE A 16 12.45 5.22 -0.75
C ILE A 16 11.62 6.44 -1.18
N ALA A 17 10.35 6.53 -0.76
CA ALA A 17 9.49 7.68 -1.04
C ALA A 17 10.09 9.00 -0.53
N ASP A 18 10.72 8.99 0.63
CA ASP A 18 11.33 10.19 1.22
C ASP A 18 12.63 10.59 0.53
N ARG A 19 13.47 9.61 0.14
CA ARG A 19 14.75 9.88 -0.52
C ARG A 19 14.62 10.22 -1.99
N HIS A 20 13.77 9.51 -2.71
CA HIS A 20 13.71 9.55 -4.17
C HIS A 20 12.43 10.20 -4.71
N GLY A 21 11.44 10.47 -3.85
CA GLY A 21 10.13 10.96 -4.28
C GLY A 21 9.14 9.83 -4.52
N ARG A 22 7.86 10.20 -4.50
CA ARG A 22 6.71 9.30 -4.61
C ARG A 22 6.56 8.82 -6.05
N ARG A 23 6.90 9.66 -7.05
CA ARG A 23 6.87 9.25 -8.45
C ARG A 23 7.86 8.14 -8.76
N ILE A 24 9.10 8.24 -8.26
CA ILE A 24 10.11 7.19 -8.46
C ILE A 24 9.67 5.89 -7.80
N LEU A 25 9.09 5.97 -6.60
CA LEU A 25 8.53 4.81 -5.93
C LEU A 25 7.41 4.15 -6.75
N LEU A 26 6.47 4.96 -7.27
CA LEU A 26 5.37 4.49 -8.11
C LEU A 26 5.88 3.80 -9.40
N ILE A 27 6.88 4.37 -10.06
CA ILE A 27 7.49 3.79 -11.26
C ILE A 27 8.22 2.48 -10.93
N ALA A 28 9.09 2.47 -9.91
CA ALA A 28 9.82 1.27 -9.49
C ALA A 28 8.85 0.14 -9.14
N GLY A 29 7.78 0.52 -8.46
CA GLY A 29 6.64 -0.29 -8.18
C GLY A 29 5.91 -0.92 -9.36
N ALA A 30 5.53 -0.07 -10.33
CA ALA A 30 4.89 -0.51 -11.57
C ALA A 30 5.81 -1.44 -12.37
N ILE A 31 7.13 -1.21 -12.35
CA ILE A 31 8.14 -2.10 -12.94
C ILE A 31 8.16 -3.46 -12.22
N CYS A 32 8.14 -3.49 -10.88
CA CYS A 32 8.06 -4.74 -10.12
C CYS A 32 6.79 -5.54 -10.46
N PHE A 33 5.64 -4.85 -10.54
CA PHE A 33 4.37 -5.48 -10.88
C PHE A 33 4.33 -6.00 -12.34
N TRP A 34 4.91 -5.23 -13.27
CA TRP A 34 5.10 -5.67 -14.65
C TRP A 34 5.99 -6.91 -14.74
N ALA A 35 7.16 -6.88 -14.08
CA ALA A 35 8.08 -8.00 -14.04
C ALA A 35 7.44 -9.26 -13.43
N SER A 36 6.65 -9.10 -12.37
CA SER A 36 5.85 -10.18 -11.79
C SER A 36 4.88 -10.79 -12.81
N SER A 37 4.16 -9.96 -13.55
CA SER A 37 3.22 -10.41 -14.58
C SER A 37 3.92 -11.19 -15.70
N VAL A 38 5.11 -10.73 -16.11
CA VAL A 38 5.98 -11.46 -17.06
C VAL A 38 6.44 -12.79 -16.49
N LEU A 39 6.84 -12.86 -15.22
CA LEU A 39 7.23 -14.13 -14.57
C LEU A 39 6.06 -15.11 -14.50
N PHE A 40 4.84 -14.65 -14.18
CA PHE A 40 3.65 -15.50 -14.24
C PHE A 40 3.40 -16.01 -15.66
N TRP A 41 3.50 -15.15 -16.67
CA TRP A 41 3.39 -15.58 -18.06
C TRP A 41 4.44 -16.62 -18.45
N VAL A 42 5.72 -16.39 -18.13
CA VAL A 42 6.83 -17.33 -18.39
C VAL A 42 6.64 -18.65 -17.64
N SER A 43 6.09 -18.62 -16.42
CA SER A 43 5.84 -19.83 -15.62
C SER A 43 4.89 -20.82 -16.29
N THR A 44 4.03 -20.33 -17.19
CA THR A 44 3.11 -21.18 -17.97
C THR A 44 3.81 -22.04 -19.05
N TYR A 45 5.05 -21.70 -19.41
CA TYR A 45 5.86 -22.43 -20.39
C TYR A 45 6.86 -23.37 -19.72
N TYR A 46 7.44 -22.97 -18.59
CA TYR A 46 8.51 -23.71 -17.90
C TYR A 46 8.03 -24.39 -16.61
N ARG A 47 7.34 -25.52 -16.76
CA ARG A 47 6.78 -26.28 -15.61
C ARG A 47 7.81 -26.66 -14.55
N SER A 48 9.06 -26.91 -14.93
CA SER A 48 10.15 -27.27 -14.00
C SER A 48 10.52 -26.15 -13.03
N TYR A 49 10.28 -24.89 -13.40
CA TYR A 49 10.60 -23.71 -12.59
C TYR A 49 9.36 -22.95 -12.13
N ALA A 50 8.15 -23.44 -12.45
CA ALA A 50 6.91 -22.71 -12.22
C ALA A 50 6.72 -22.31 -10.75
N SER A 51 7.05 -23.19 -9.80
CA SER A 51 6.96 -22.88 -8.36
C SER A 51 7.89 -21.74 -7.93
N VAL A 52 9.14 -21.75 -8.40
CA VAL A 52 10.13 -20.71 -8.08
C VAL A 52 9.71 -19.38 -8.72
N LEU A 53 9.33 -19.40 -10.00
CA LEU A 53 8.86 -18.22 -10.72
C LEU A 53 7.61 -17.63 -10.07
N TYR A 54 6.69 -18.48 -9.61
CA TYR A 54 5.48 -18.05 -8.90
C TYR A 54 5.83 -17.36 -7.57
N VAL A 55 6.72 -17.93 -6.77
CA VAL A 55 7.14 -17.32 -5.49
C VAL A 55 7.83 -15.98 -5.71
N VAL A 56 8.72 -15.88 -6.70
CA VAL A 56 9.39 -14.61 -7.04
C VAL A 56 8.40 -13.58 -7.56
N ALA A 57 7.44 -14.00 -8.40
CA ALA A 57 6.40 -13.12 -8.91
C ALA A 57 5.51 -12.56 -7.78
N GLN A 58 5.12 -13.41 -6.82
CA GLN A 58 4.39 -12.98 -5.63
C GLN A 58 5.20 -12.02 -4.76
N ALA A 59 6.49 -12.30 -4.55
CA ALA A 59 7.37 -11.41 -3.80
C ALA A 59 7.50 -10.03 -4.46
N LEU A 60 7.57 -9.97 -5.80
CA LEU A 60 7.60 -8.71 -6.54
C LEU A 60 6.29 -7.92 -6.46
N GLN A 61 5.13 -8.60 -6.37
CA GLN A 61 3.86 -7.92 -6.10
C GLN A 61 3.82 -7.36 -4.68
N GLY A 62 4.28 -8.14 -3.70
CA GLY A 62 4.37 -7.70 -2.30
C GLY A 62 5.40 -6.60 -2.05
N ALA A 63 6.39 -6.45 -2.92
CA ALA A 63 7.40 -5.38 -2.84
C ALA A 63 6.79 -3.99 -3.04
N LEU A 64 5.63 -3.89 -3.69
CA LEU A 64 4.88 -2.65 -3.78
C LEU A 64 3.59 -2.75 -2.96
N ASN A 65 3.56 -1.99 -1.87
CA ASN A 65 2.34 -1.78 -1.12
C ASN A 65 1.56 -0.59 -1.70
N PHE A 66 0.68 -0.85 -2.67
CA PHE A 66 -0.17 0.16 -3.30
C PHE A 66 -1.02 0.93 -2.28
N GLU A 67 -1.52 0.23 -1.25
CA GLU A 67 -2.33 0.82 -0.19
C GLU A 67 -1.53 1.84 0.61
N LEU A 68 -0.32 1.48 1.06
CA LEU A 68 0.59 2.41 1.73
C LEU A 68 0.90 3.62 0.85
N MET A 69 1.23 3.38 -0.42
CA MET A 69 1.57 4.45 -1.35
C MET A 69 0.38 5.40 -1.57
N SER A 70 -0.83 4.86 -1.68
CA SER A 70 -2.05 5.67 -1.76
C SER A 70 -2.26 6.52 -0.51
N GLY A 71 -2.00 5.96 0.68
CA GLY A 71 -2.04 6.68 1.94
C GLY A 71 -0.99 7.78 2.05
N ILE A 72 0.24 7.54 1.58
CA ILE A 72 1.30 8.56 1.53
C ILE A 72 0.89 9.70 0.60
N VAL A 73 0.39 9.39 -0.60
CA VAL A 73 -0.05 10.41 -1.56
C VAL A 73 -1.25 11.19 -1.02
N ALA A 74 -2.24 10.53 -0.41
CA ALA A 74 -3.36 11.19 0.23
C ALA A 74 -2.90 12.12 1.36
N GLY A 75 -1.99 11.64 2.22
CA GLY A 75 -1.38 12.45 3.27
C GLY A 75 -0.68 13.70 2.74
N ASP A 76 0.15 13.54 1.71
CA ASP A 76 0.84 14.66 1.04
C ASP A 76 -0.18 15.66 0.45
N LEU A 77 -1.28 15.19 -0.16
CA LEU A 77 -2.34 16.03 -0.71
C LEU A 77 -3.12 16.78 0.36
N THR A 78 -3.42 16.14 1.50
CA THR A 78 -4.11 16.79 2.63
C THR A 78 -3.27 17.86 3.32
N ALA A 79 -1.96 17.84 3.14
CA ALA A 79 -1.05 18.84 3.69
C ALA A 79 -1.04 20.16 2.87
N LEU A 80 -1.72 20.20 1.72
CA LEU A 80 -1.83 21.42 0.93
C LEU A 80 -2.82 22.40 1.60
N PRO A 81 -2.52 23.71 1.63
CA PRO A 81 -3.28 24.71 2.40
C PRO A 81 -4.76 24.86 1.98
N ASP A 82 -5.09 24.53 0.74
CA ASP A 82 -6.46 24.60 0.21
C ASP A 82 -7.13 23.22 0.04
N ALA A 83 -6.50 22.14 0.53
CA ALA A 83 -7.04 20.80 0.37
C ALA A 83 -8.15 20.49 1.38
N ASP A 84 -9.28 19.99 0.87
CA ASP A 84 -10.29 19.35 1.69
C ASP A 84 -9.88 17.90 1.99
N SER A 85 -9.34 17.70 3.20
CA SER A 85 -8.85 16.40 3.67
C SER A 85 -9.92 15.32 3.61
N GLU A 86 -11.19 15.64 3.89
CA GLU A 86 -12.28 14.65 3.86
C GLU A 86 -12.51 14.16 2.42
N SER A 87 -12.56 15.08 1.47
CA SER A 87 -12.69 14.75 0.05
C SER A 87 -11.50 13.94 -0.48
N VAL A 88 -10.26 14.28 -0.09
CA VAL A 88 -9.05 13.54 -0.51
C VAL A 88 -9.09 12.09 -0.06
N PHE A 89 -9.39 11.84 1.22
CA PHE A 89 -9.50 10.47 1.74
C PHE A 89 -10.69 9.73 1.14
N LEU A 90 -11.83 10.39 0.95
CA LEU A 90 -12.99 9.78 0.31
C LEU A 90 -12.66 9.31 -1.12
N VAL A 91 -12.00 10.15 -1.92
CA VAL A 91 -11.58 9.79 -3.28
C VAL A 91 -10.58 8.63 -3.26
N MET A 92 -9.63 8.61 -2.31
CA MET A 92 -8.70 7.50 -2.13
C MET A 92 -9.46 6.19 -1.84
N PHE A 93 -10.39 6.19 -0.87
CA PHE A 93 -11.19 5.01 -0.52
C PHE A 93 -12.04 4.51 -1.68
N ILE A 94 -12.72 5.41 -2.39
CA ILE A 94 -13.52 5.06 -3.57
C ILE A 94 -12.62 4.45 -4.65
N THR A 95 -11.45 5.03 -4.90
CA THR A 95 -10.50 4.54 -5.90
C THR A 95 -10.05 3.11 -5.57
N VAL A 96 -9.62 2.87 -4.32
CA VAL A 96 -9.22 1.53 -3.84
C VAL A 96 -10.39 0.55 -3.92
N ALA A 97 -11.60 0.96 -3.52
CA ALA A 97 -12.79 0.12 -3.58
C ALA A 97 -13.15 -0.26 -5.02
N VAL A 98 -13.09 0.67 -5.97
CA VAL A 98 -13.34 0.41 -7.40
C VAL A 98 -12.34 -0.60 -7.93
N PHE A 99 -11.04 -0.42 -7.68
CA PHE A 99 -10.03 -1.38 -8.12
C PHE A 99 -10.21 -2.76 -7.48
N ARG A 100 -10.59 -2.82 -6.19
CA ARG A 100 -10.89 -4.09 -5.50
C ARG A 100 -12.09 -4.79 -6.10
N VAL A 101 -13.17 -4.06 -6.40
CA VAL A 101 -14.37 -4.61 -7.04
C VAL A 101 -14.06 -5.11 -8.45
N MET A 102 -13.31 -4.33 -9.24
CA MET A 102 -12.89 -4.74 -10.58
C MET A 102 -12.02 -6.00 -10.53
N GLY A 103 -11.02 -6.05 -9.64
CA GLY A 103 -10.18 -7.23 -9.43
C GLY A 103 -10.98 -8.45 -8.98
N GLY A 104 -11.91 -8.27 -8.04
CA GLY A 104 -12.80 -9.32 -7.57
C GLY A 104 -13.74 -9.85 -8.67
N ALA A 105 -14.27 -8.97 -9.52
CA ALA A 105 -15.10 -9.36 -10.66
C ALA A 105 -14.30 -10.19 -11.67
N VAL A 106 -13.08 -9.76 -12.00
CA VAL A 106 -12.18 -10.51 -12.87
C VAL A 106 -11.90 -11.90 -12.28
N TYR A 107 -11.53 -11.97 -11.00
CA TYR A 107 -11.31 -13.23 -10.30
C TYR A 107 -12.53 -14.15 -10.34
N LEU A 108 -13.74 -13.61 -10.10
CA LEU A 108 -14.98 -14.38 -10.14
C LEU A 108 -15.26 -14.95 -11.54
N VAL A 109 -15.05 -14.16 -12.60
CA VAL A 109 -15.18 -14.65 -13.99
C VAL A 109 -14.20 -15.78 -14.26
N PHE A 110 -12.93 -15.63 -13.88
CA PHE A 110 -11.94 -16.70 -14.05
C PHE A 110 -12.29 -17.97 -13.27
N SER A 111 -12.76 -17.82 -12.03
CA SER A 111 -13.15 -18.95 -11.18
C SER A 111 -14.39 -19.68 -11.71
N THR A 112 -15.34 -18.98 -12.31
CA THR A 112 -16.59 -19.57 -12.83
C THR A 112 -16.42 -20.18 -14.21
N CYS A 113 -15.54 -19.63 -15.06
CA CYS A 113 -15.28 -20.13 -16.40
C CYS A 113 -14.31 -21.32 -16.45
N GLU A 114 -13.81 -21.80 -15.30
CA GLU A 114 -12.85 -22.92 -15.20
C GLU A 114 -11.68 -22.78 -16.19
N ILE A 115 -11.17 -21.56 -16.37
CA ILE A 115 -10.15 -21.29 -17.39
C ILE A 115 -8.87 -22.04 -17.02
N LEU A 116 -8.50 -23.02 -17.84
CA LEU A 116 -7.30 -23.85 -17.63
C LEU A 116 -6.02 -23.21 -18.18
N ASP A 117 -6.15 -22.24 -19.09
CA ASP A 117 -5.01 -21.55 -19.71
C ASP A 117 -5.00 -20.06 -19.37
N PHE A 118 -4.07 -19.68 -18.49
CA PHE A 118 -3.87 -18.30 -18.02
C PHE A 118 -2.83 -17.52 -18.84
N ARG A 119 -2.30 -18.08 -19.94
CA ARG A 119 -1.26 -17.41 -20.76
C ARG A 119 -1.71 -16.05 -21.26
N MET A 120 -2.89 -16.02 -21.88
CA MET A 120 -3.42 -14.78 -22.46
C MET A 120 -3.74 -13.76 -21.37
N LEU A 121 -4.25 -14.20 -20.22
CA LEU A 121 -4.49 -13.32 -19.09
C LEU A 121 -3.21 -12.61 -18.65
N TRP A 122 -2.15 -13.36 -18.33
CA TRP A 122 -0.91 -12.77 -17.83
C TRP A 122 -0.19 -11.92 -18.88
N MET A 123 -0.31 -12.27 -20.17
CA MET A 123 0.15 -11.41 -21.27
C MET A 123 -0.60 -10.07 -21.29
N TRP A 124 -1.94 -10.07 -21.21
CA TRP A 124 -2.72 -8.83 -21.19
C TRP A 124 -2.43 -8.00 -19.95
N VAL A 125 -2.28 -8.62 -18.78
CA VAL A 125 -1.86 -7.94 -17.55
C VAL A 125 -0.47 -7.32 -17.73
N ALA A 126 0.49 -8.03 -18.32
CA ALA A 126 1.82 -7.48 -18.60
C ALA A 126 1.75 -6.29 -19.57
N VAL A 127 0.93 -6.34 -20.62
CA VAL A 127 0.76 -5.21 -21.55
C VAL A 127 0.10 -4.01 -20.85
N ALA A 128 -0.96 -4.23 -20.08
CA ALA A 128 -1.67 -3.18 -19.36
C ALA A 128 -0.77 -2.48 -18.33
N THR A 129 0.01 -3.28 -17.58
CA THR A 129 0.93 -2.78 -16.55
C THR A 129 2.13 -2.05 -17.15
N PHE A 130 2.60 -2.50 -18.31
CA PHE A 130 3.60 -1.75 -19.09
C PHE A 130 3.06 -0.38 -19.52
N GLY A 131 1.82 -0.32 -20.01
CA GLY A 131 1.14 0.94 -20.32
C GLY A 131 1.01 1.87 -19.10
N PHE A 132 0.67 1.29 -17.94
CA PHE A 132 0.60 2.04 -16.68
C PHE A 132 1.93 2.69 -16.31
N ILE A 133 3.08 2.05 -16.56
CA ILE A 133 4.40 2.66 -16.34
C ILE A 133 4.52 4.00 -17.09
N PHE A 134 4.12 4.06 -18.37
CA PHE A 134 4.17 5.32 -19.13
C PHE A 134 3.23 6.39 -18.58
N VAL A 135 2.03 5.99 -18.13
CA VAL A 135 1.10 6.92 -17.48
C VAL A 135 1.73 7.51 -16.22
N THR A 136 2.36 6.67 -15.38
CA THR A 136 3.00 7.13 -14.14
C THR A 136 4.22 8.03 -14.37
N MET A 137 4.92 7.87 -15.50
CA MET A 137 5.98 8.79 -15.90
C MET A 137 5.47 10.20 -16.21
N GLY A 138 4.21 10.33 -16.65
CA GLY A 138 3.55 11.61 -16.89
C GLY A 138 2.97 12.27 -15.64
N CYS A 139 2.94 11.56 -14.50
CA CYS A 139 2.43 12.13 -13.25
C CYS A 139 3.40 13.17 -12.67
N GLU A 140 2.83 14.21 -12.06
CA GLU A 140 3.58 15.19 -11.29
C GLU A 140 4.02 14.59 -9.94
N GLU A 141 5.13 15.11 -9.41
CA GLU A 141 5.63 14.70 -8.10
C GLU A 141 4.78 15.36 -7.01
N THR A 142 4.16 14.55 -6.14
CA THR A 142 3.27 15.02 -5.07
C THR A 142 4.02 15.44 -3.81
N ARG A 143 5.34 15.28 -3.76
CA ARG A 143 6.15 15.73 -2.62
C ARG A 143 5.93 17.24 -2.39
N PRO A 144 5.47 17.67 -1.21
CA PRO A 144 5.31 19.09 -0.92
C PRO A 144 6.67 19.79 -1.10
N LYS A 145 6.71 20.77 -2.01
CA LYS A 145 7.86 21.65 -2.18
C LYS A 145 7.85 22.58 -0.97
N LEU A 146 8.70 22.27 0.01
CA LEU A 146 8.96 23.19 1.11
C LEU A 146 9.39 24.53 0.53
N SER A 147 8.57 25.56 0.75
CA SER A 147 9.01 26.95 0.66
C SER A 147 10.15 27.15 1.68
N ASP A 148 11.18 27.91 1.30
CA ASP A 148 12.31 28.24 2.18
C ASP A 148 11.79 28.92 3.46
N GLY A 149 11.57 28.14 4.53
CA GLY A 149 11.12 28.63 5.83
C GLY A 149 9.90 27.92 6.45
N GLU A 150 9.22 27.03 5.73
CA GLU A 150 8.10 26.25 6.29
C GLU A 150 8.57 24.95 6.96
N VAL A 151 7.81 24.53 7.98
CA VAL A 151 8.06 23.34 8.81
C VAL A 151 8.23 22.12 7.89
N GLN A 152 9.39 21.46 7.98
CA GLN A 152 9.68 20.26 7.19
C GLN A 152 8.51 19.26 7.30
N PRO A 153 8.04 18.65 6.18
CA PRO A 153 7.12 17.53 6.29
C PRO A 153 7.89 16.48 7.07
N VAL A 154 7.33 16.11 8.21
CA VAL A 154 7.88 15.12 9.11
C VAL A 154 8.03 13.85 8.28
N GLY A 155 9.28 13.44 8.01
CA GLY A 155 9.57 12.26 7.18
C GLY A 155 8.84 11.05 7.72
N ILE A 156 8.55 10.04 6.90
CA ILE A 156 7.70 8.90 7.28
C ILE A 156 8.24 8.20 8.54
N MET A 157 9.56 8.15 8.73
CA MET A 157 10.16 7.62 9.96
C MET A 157 9.87 8.46 11.20
N GLU A 158 9.87 9.79 11.08
CA GLU A 158 9.57 10.69 12.17
C GLU A 158 8.05 10.72 12.45
N GLY A 159 7.22 10.57 11.41
CA GLY A 159 5.78 10.36 11.52
C GLY A 159 5.47 9.04 12.20
N MET A 160 6.07 7.93 11.77
CA MET A 160 5.99 6.62 12.43
C MET A 160 6.43 6.70 13.89
N ARG A 161 7.52 7.43 14.18
CA ARG A 161 8.01 7.60 15.55
C ARG A 161 7.01 8.38 16.40
N THR A 162 6.38 9.40 15.84
CA THR A 162 5.36 10.23 16.50
C THR A 162 4.09 9.41 16.75
N GLU A 163 3.64 8.64 15.77
CA GLU A 163 2.53 7.69 15.90
C GLU A 163 2.83 6.62 16.95
N LEU A 164 4.00 5.97 16.90
CA LEU A 164 4.45 5.00 17.90
C LEU A 164 4.51 5.61 19.31
N ALA A 165 4.96 6.86 19.43
CA ALA A 165 4.96 7.58 20.69
C ALA A 165 3.54 7.89 21.17
N GLY A 166 2.63 8.26 20.27
CA GLY A 166 1.20 8.45 20.52
C GLY A 166 0.54 7.17 21.03
N PHE A 167 0.77 6.04 20.35
CA PHE A 167 0.34 4.72 20.78
C PHE A 167 0.90 4.34 22.13
N GLN A 168 2.20 4.54 22.34
CA GLN A 168 2.84 4.25 23.60
C GLN A 168 2.24 5.08 24.74
N LYS A 169 1.89 6.34 24.46
CA LYS A 169 1.19 7.22 25.40
C LYS A 169 -0.22 6.69 25.69
N MET A 170 -1.00 6.34 24.66
CA MET A 170 -2.37 5.82 24.78
C MET A 170 -2.44 4.49 25.56
N LEU A 171 -1.54 3.55 25.27
CA LEU A 171 -1.42 2.28 25.99
C LEU A 171 -1.01 2.47 27.47
N ARG A 172 -0.32 3.57 27.78
CA ARG A 172 0.07 3.92 29.15
C ARG A 172 -1.03 4.69 29.88
N SER A 173 -1.74 5.59 29.21
CA SER A 173 -2.73 6.47 29.83
C SER A 173 -4.06 5.80 30.09
N GLU A 174 -4.49 4.85 29.24
CA GLU A 174 -5.87 4.37 29.27
C GLU A 174 -5.96 2.83 29.36
N PRO A 175 -6.31 2.28 30.54
CA PRO A 175 -6.27 0.84 30.78
C PRO A 175 -7.32 0.06 29.98
N HIS A 176 -8.42 0.71 29.56
CA HIS A 176 -9.45 0.09 28.71
C HIS A 176 -8.93 -0.10 27.28
N THR A 177 -8.34 0.93 26.69
CA THR A 177 -7.73 0.93 25.36
C THR A 177 -6.58 -0.08 25.27
N ARG A 178 -5.77 -0.19 26.33
CA ARG A 178 -4.75 -1.24 26.45
C ARG A 178 -5.33 -2.65 26.42
N ARG A 179 -6.45 -2.91 27.10
CA ARG A 179 -7.10 -4.23 27.10
C ARG A 179 -7.70 -4.56 25.73
N LEU A 180 -8.31 -3.58 25.05
CA LEU A 180 -8.83 -3.74 23.69
C LEU A 180 -7.71 -4.03 22.69
N ALA A 181 -6.61 -3.27 22.71
CA ALA A 181 -5.48 -3.49 21.82
C ALA A 181 -4.83 -4.86 22.04
N VAL A 182 -4.67 -5.30 23.30
CA VAL A 182 -4.16 -6.64 23.61
C VAL A 182 -5.13 -7.71 23.13
N ARG A 183 -6.45 -7.55 23.39
CA ARG A 183 -7.48 -8.47 22.94
C ARG A 183 -7.46 -8.59 21.42
N ASP A 184 -7.52 -7.47 20.71
CA ASP A 184 -7.57 -7.48 19.24
C ASP A 184 -6.24 -7.98 18.66
N PHE A 185 -5.08 -7.70 19.25
CA PHE A 185 -3.83 -8.34 18.84
C PHE A 185 -3.91 -9.88 18.92
N PHE A 186 -4.46 -10.44 20.01
CA PHE A 186 -4.64 -11.88 20.13
C PHE A 186 -5.73 -12.44 19.20
N PHE A 187 -6.83 -11.71 18.98
CA PHE A 187 -7.90 -12.11 18.07
C PHE A 187 -7.47 -12.01 16.59
N THR A 188 -6.82 -10.93 16.18
CA THR A 188 -6.33 -10.74 14.81
C THR A 188 -5.13 -11.63 14.47
N VAL A 189 -4.31 -12.03 15.44
CA VAL A 189 -3.27 -13.06 15.23
C VAL A 189 -3.88 -14.47 15.06
N SER A 190 -5.10 -14.70 15.56
CA SER A 190 -5.78 -16.00 15.47
C SER A 190 -6.74 -16.11 14.27
N SER A 191 -7.25 -15.00 13.75
CA SER A 191 -7.87 -14.95 12.43
C SER A 191 -6.78 -14.77 11.38
N THR A 192 -6.63 -15.66 10.41
CA THR A 192 -5.70 -15.54 9.27
C THR A 192 -5.94 -14.32 8.36
N GLU A 193 -6.80 -13.39 8.75
CA GLU A 193 -7.01 -12.11 8.08
C GLU A 193 -5.99 -11.11 8.63
N SER A 194 -5.24 -10.51 7.71
CA SER A 194 -4.22 -9.48 7.90
C SER A 194 -4.38 -8.65 9.18
N ILE A 195 -3.32 -8.59 10.00
CA ILE A 195 -3.11 -7.48 10.94
C ILE A 195 -2.95 -6.22 10.11
N ASP A 196 -4.08 -5.60 9.79
CA ASP A 196 -4.08 -4.31 9.12
C ASP A 196 -4.00 -3.24 10.21
N PHE A 197 -2.76 -2.99 10.65
CA PHE A 197 -2.45 -1.98 11.64
C PHE A 197 -2.97 -0.60 11.17
N SER A 198 -3.04 -0.38 9.86
CA SER A 198 -3.63 0.79 9.20
C SER A 198 -5.16 0.84 9.33
N TYR A 199 -5.83 -0.31 9.27
CA TYR A 199 -7.27 -0.42 9.54
C TYR A 199 -7.61 -0.11 11.02
N MET A 200 -6.78 -0.58 11.96
CA MET A 200 -6.91 -0.18 13.37
C MET A 200 -6.67 1.32 13.57
N LEU A 201 -5.66 1.89 12.90
CA LEU A 201 -5.38 3.33 12.88
C LEU A 201 -6.58 4.15 12.36
N GLY A 202 -7.26 3.67 11.33
CA GLY A 202 -8.46 4.30 10.76
C GLY A 202 -9.71 4.16 11.63
N MET A 203 -9.97 2.99 12.22
CA MET A 203 -11.18 2.74 13.03
C MET A 203 -11.24 3.53 14.34
N TYR A 204 -10.08 3.89 14.92
CA TYR A 204 -10.01 4.68 16.16
C TYR A 204 -9.85 6.19 15.91
N GLY A 205 -9.98 6.66 14.67
CA GLY A 205 -10.14 8.08 14.35
C GLY A 205 -8.88 8.94 14.50
N LEU A 206 -7.69 8.41 14.18
CA LEU A 206 -6.42 9.14 14.33
C LEU A 206 -5.74 9.57 13.03
N SER A 207 -6.37 9.34 11.86
CA SER A 207 -5.87 9.91 10.59
C SER A 207 -6.25 11.38 10.38
N GLN A 208 -6.91 12.03 11.36
CA GLN A 208 -7.12 13.47 11.34
C GLN A 208 -5.98 14.15 12.10
N PRO A 209 -5.32 15.18 11.54
CA PRO A 209 -4.44 16.02 12.32
C PRO A 209 -5.26 16.53 13.49
N VAL A 210 -4.73 16.35 14.71
CA VAL A 210 -5.26 16.99 15.91
C VAL A 210 -5.12 18.50 15.68
N ALA A 211 -6.13 19.09 15.04
CA ALA A 211 -6.37 20.50 15.09
C ALA A 211 -6.66 20.81 16.56
N THR A 212 -5.63 21.29 17.24
CA THR A 212 -5.70 22.17 18.42
C THR A 212 -6.75 21.80 19.46
N TRP A 213 -6.31 21.08 20.50
CA TRP A 213 -6.71 21.36 21.87
C TRP A 213 -5.47 21.64 22.70
#